data_AF-A0A957PM40-F1
#
_entry.id   AF-A0A957PM40-F1
#
_cell.length_a   1.000
_cell.length_b   1.000
_cell.length_c   1.000
_cell.angle_alpha   90.00
_cell.angle_beta   90.00
_cell.angle_gamma   90.00
#
_symmetry.space_group_name_H-M   'P 1'
#
loop_
_entity.id
_entity.type
_entity.pdbx_description
1 polymer ?
#
loop_
_entity_poly.entity_id
_entity_poly.type
_entity_poly.pdbx_seq_one_letter_code
_entity_poly.pdbx_strand_id
1 'polypeptide(L)'
;PLIELTDAFAALANGGQRIPPVTIQKITDAAGETVCEQGTDKPCQPGVERAQQVVSPADAFLISDVLSDNEARTPVFGANSVLRLPDRLAAVKTGTTNDFRDNLTVGYTPQLVTGVWVGNADNSPMVNISGVAGAGPIWNQFMNAAHAGEPVLSFTPPAGVRQVEVCADTGTLPSDACPERRT
;
A
#
# COMPACT_ATOMS: atom_id res chain seq x y z
N PRO A 1 5.69 -5.93 -13.75
CA PRO A 1 6.40 -4.64 -13.68
C PRO A 1 6.00 -3.79 -12.46
N LEU A 2 6.80 -2.81 -12.00
CA LEU A 2 6.54 -2.05 -10.75
C LEU A 2 5.16 -1.37 -10.72
N ILE A 3 4.71 -0.83 -11.85
CA ILE A 3 3.39 -0.18 -11.96
C ILE A 3 2.23 -1.16 -11.70
N GLU A 4 2.33 -2.40 -12.16
CA GLU A 4 1.31 -3.43 -11.94
C GLU A 4 1.26 -3.87 -10.47
N LEU A 5 2.43 -3.99 -9.82
CA LEU A 5 2.50 -4.28 -8.40
C LEU A 5 1.92 -3.13 -7.57
N THR A 6 2.22 -1.90 -7.95
CA THR A 6 1.68 -0.71 -7.28
C THR A 6 0.16 -0.61 -7.45
N ASP A 7 -0.35 -0.91 -8.64
CA ASP A 7 -1.79 -0.99 -8.94
C ASP A 7 -2.50 -2.08 -8.12
N ALA A 8 -1.87 -3.24 -7.92
CA ALA A 8 -2.41 -4.27 -7.03
C ALA A 8 -2.54 -3.78 -5.58
N PHE A 9 -1.56 -3.03 -5.06
CA PHE A 9 -1.64 -2.40 -3.74
C PHE A 9 -2.64 -1.24 -3.72
N ALA A 10 -2.83 -0.52 -4.83
CA ALA A 10 -3.85 0.52 -4.96
C ALA A 10 -5.25 -0.06 -4.75
N ALA A 11 -5.51 -1.26 -5.29
CA ALA A 11 -6.78 -1.94 -5.07
C ALA A 11 -7.02 -2.24 -3.58
N LEU A 12 -5.99 -2.66 -2.83
CA LEU A 12 -6.10 -2.88 -1.38
C LEU A 12 -6.37 -1.58 -0.63
N ALA A 13 -5.62 -0.51 -0.94
CA ALA A 13 -5.78 0.82 -0.37
C ALA A 13 -7.21 1.37 -0.59
N ASN A 14 -7.80 1.04 -1.74
CA ASN A 14 -9.13 1.48 -2.15
C ASN A 14 -10.23 0.45 -1.82
N GLY A 15 -10.14 -0.23 -0.67
CA GLY A 15 -11.20 -1.12 -0.19
C GLY A 15 -11.50 -2.32 -1.12
N GLY A 16 -10.49 -2.79 -1.85
CA GLY A 16 -10.58 -3.90 -2.79
C GLY A 16 -11.04 -3.51 -4.20
N GLN A 17 -11.25 -2.21 -4.46
CA GLN A 17 -11.64 -1.69 -5.76
C GLN A 17 -10.42 -1.30 -6.59
N ARG A 18 -10.18 -2.02 -7.67
CA ARG A 18 -9.14 -1.70 -8.64
C ARG A 18 -9.62 -0.64 -9.61
N ILE A 19 -8.87 0.45 -9.70
CA ILE A 19 -8.97 1.46 -10.76
C ILE A 19 -7.64 1.43 -11.51
N PRO A 20 -7.61 1.04 -12.80
CA PRO A 20 -6.36 0.99 -13.55
C PRO A 20 -5.65 2.35 -13.56
N PRO A 21 -4.30 2.39 -13.47
CA PRO A 21 -3.57 3.64 -13.51
C PRO A 21 -3.72 4.32 -14.86
N VAL A 22 -3.90 5.65 -14.82
CA VAL A 22 -4.06 6.51 -16.00
C VAL A 22 -2.92 7.53 -16.04
N THR A 23 -2.27 7.67 -17.18
CA THR A 23 -1.13 8.59 -17.37
C THR A 23 -1.51 9.86 -18.13
N ILE A 24 -2.62 9.85 -18.88
CA ILE A 24 -3.11 10.98 -19.68
C ILE A 24 -4.47 11.39 -19.12
N GLN A 25 -4.53 12.58 -18.53
CA GLN A 25 -5.77 13.14 -17.98
C GLN A 25 -6.59 13.91 -19.01
N LYS A 26 -5.95 14.71 -19.86
CA LYS A 26 -6.63 15.54 -20.86
C LYS A 26 -5.71 15.80 -22.06
N ILE A 27 -6.29 15.80 -23.25
CA ILE A 27 -5.63 16.25 -24.48
C ILE A 27 -6.49 17.36 -25.09
N THR A 28 -5.86 18.47 -25.45
CA THR A 28 -6.47 19.58 -26.19
C THR A 28 -5.78 19.77 -27.53
N ASP A 29 -6.52 20.22 -28.54
CA ASP A 29 -5.95 20.57 -29.84
C ASP A 29 -5.37 21.99 -29.86
N ALA A 30 -4.88 22.43 -31.02
CA ALA A 30 -4.30 23.76 -31.20
C ALA A 30 -5.32 24.91 -31.11
N ALA A 31 -6.62 24.62 -31.27
CA ALA A 31 -7.70 25.59 -31.08
C ALA A 31 -8.17 25.65 -29.62
N GLY A 32 -7.67 24.76 -28.75
CA GLY A 32 -8.08 24.64 -27.35
C GLY A 32 -9.27 23.70 -27.13
N GLU A 33 -9.73 23.02 -28.17
CA GLU A 33 -10.84 22.08 -28.06
C GLU A 33 -10.39 20.78 -27.39
N THR A 34 -11.24 20.23 -26.51
CA THR A 34 -10.90 19.01 -25.78
C THR A 34 -11.04 17.79 -26.68
N VAL A 35 -9.92 17.12 -26.95
CA VAL A 35 -9.87 15.88 -27.73
C VAL A 35 -10.32 14.70 -26.88
N CYS A 36 -9.86 14.63 -25.64
CA CYS A 36 -10.30 13.66 -24.64
C CYS A 36 -10.03 14.19 -23.23
N GLU A 37 -10.81 13.73 -22.27
CA GLU A 37 -10.64 14.05 -20.85
C GLU A 37 -11.15 12.87 -20.00
N GLN A 38 -10.34 12.41 -19.05
CA GLN A 38 -10.70 11.27 -18.21
C GLN A 38 -11.88 11.60 -17.29
N GLY A 39 -12.77 10.64 -17.10
CA GLY A 39 -13.98 10.84 -16.29
C GLY A 39 -15.07 11.64 -17.01
N THR A 40 -14.98 11.75 -18.34
CA THR A 40 -16.01 12.36 -19.20
C THR A 40 -16.62 11.31 -20.11
N ASP A 41 -17.56 11.69 -20.98
CA ASP A 41 -18.09 10.81 -22.03
C ASP A 41 -17.06 10.46 -23.13
N LYS A 42 -15.89 11.12 -23.13
CA LYS A 42 -14.79 10.90 -24.08
C LYS A 42 -13.43 10.73 -23.37
N PRO A 43 -13.21 9.60 -22.67
CA PRO A 43 -11.96 9.36 -21.95
C PRO A 43 -10.76 9.17 -22.86
N CYS A 44 -9.59 9.60 -22.40
CA CYS A 44 -8.32 9.32 -23.08
C CYS A 44 -7.93 7.83 -23.01
N GLN A 45 -8.49 7.08 -22.05
CA GLN A 45 -8.29 5.64 -21.92
C GLN A 45 -9.64 4.97 -21.63
N PRO A 46 -10.34 4.47 -22.66
CA PRO A 46 -11.65 3.83 -22.48
C PRO A 46 -11.59 2.61 -21.56
N GLY A 47 -12.64 2.41 -20.75
CA GLY A 47 -12.80 1.20 -19.92
C GLY A 47 -12.12 1.22 -18.55
N VAL A 48 -11.45 2.31 -18.16
CA VAL A 48 -10.80 2.47 -16.84
C VAL A 48 -11.61 3.29 -15.85
N GLU A 49 -12.75 3.85 -16.27
CA GLU A 49 -13.59 4.75 -15.46
C GLU A 49 -14.39 4.00 -14.39
N ARG A 50 -14.58 2.70 -14.56
CA ARG A 50 -15.34 1.87 -13.63
C ARG A 50 -14.39 1.09 -12.75
N ALA A 51 -14.42 1.41 -11.46
CA ALA A 51 -13.79 0.60 -10.43
C ALA A 51 -14.31 -0.85 -10.50
N GLN A 52 -13.40 -1.81 -10.45
CA GLN A 52 -13.73 -3.24 -10.39
C GLN A 52 -13.46 -3.76 -8.98
N GLN A 53 -14.48 -4.35 -8.33
CA GLN A 53 -14.30 -5.00 -7.04
C GLN A 53 -13.58 -6.34 -7.24
N VAL A 54 -12.27 -6.35 -6.98
CA VAL A 54 -11.40 -7.52 -7.20
C VAL A 54 -11.06 -8.27 -5.91
N VAL A 55 -11.21 -7.61 -4.76
CA VAL A 55 -11.06 -8.17 -3.40
C VAL A 55 -12.25 -7.69 -2.58
N SER A 56 -12.74 -8.46 -1.61
CA SER A 56 -13.85 -7.96 -0.76
C SER A 56 -13.38 -6.78 0.11
N PRO A 57 -14.26 -5.83 0.47
CA PRO A 57 -13.87 -4.74 1.36
C PRO A 57 -13.31 -5.23 2.70
N ALA A 58 -13.89 -6.30 3.25
CA ALA A 58 -13.44 -6.90 4.51
C ALA A 58 -12.01 -7.45 4.40
N ASP A 59 -11.71 -8.21 3.34
CA ASP A 59 -10.36 -8.76 3.15
C ASP A 59 -9.32 -7.67 2.88
N ALA A 60 -9.68 -6.66 2.07
CA ALA A 60 -8.81 -5.52 1.80
C ALA A 60 -8.49 -4.73 3.07
N PHE A 61 -9.48 -4.53 3.94
CA PHE A 61 -9.30 -3.90 5.24
C PHE A 61 -8.41 -4.75 6.16
N LEU A 62 -8.66 -6.05 6.29
CA LEU A 62 -7.85 -6.93 7.14
C LEU A 62 -6.39 -6.99 6.68
N ILE A 63 -6.14 -7.01 5.37
CA ILE A 63 -4.78 -6.91 4.82
C ILE A 63 -4.15 -5.56 5.18
N SER A 64 -4.90 -4.46 5.05
CA SER A 64 -4.42 -3.12 5.41
C SER A 64 -4.09 -3.02 6.89
N ASP A 65 -4.95 -3.58 7.75
CA ASP A 65 -4.79 -3.63 9.20
C ASP A 65 -3.47 -4.33 9.58
N VAL A 66 -3.29 -5.57 9.11
CA VAL A 66 -2.05 -6.35 9.30
C VAL A 66 -0.82 -5.60 8.77
N LEU A 67 -0.91 -5.04 7.57
CA LEU A 67 0.21 -4.33 6.96
C LEU A 67 0.48 -2.98 7.61
N SER A 68 -0.45 -2.42 8.39
CA SER A 68 -0.35 -1.14 9.08
C SER A 68 0.09 -1.27 10.55
N ASP A 69 0.02 -2.47 11.12
CA ASP A 69 0.46 -2.76 12.48
C ASP A 69 1.99 -2.59 12.64
N ASN A 70 2.40 -1.59 13.43
CA ASN A 70 3.80 -1.32 13.72
C ASN A 70 4.34 -2.18 14.86
N GLU A 71 3.48 -2.60 15.80
CA GLU A 71 3.87 -3.47 16.90
C GLU A 71 4.27 -4.84 16.36
N ALA A 72 3.46 -5.41 15.47
CA ALA A 72 3.78 -6.66 14.77
C ALA A 72 5.09 -6.59 13.96
N ARG A 73 5.46 -5.41 13.46
CA ARG A 73 6.69 -5.18 12.68
C ARG A 73 7.92 -4.88 13.52
N THR A 74 7.74 -4.49 14.78
CA THR A 74 8.81 -4.03 15.68
C THR A 74 9.92 -5.06 15.92
N PRO A 75 9.64 -6.36 16.12
CA PRO A 75 10.70 -7.34 16.38
C PRO A 75 11.75 -7.45 15.25
N VAL A 76 11.37 -7.13 14.01
CA VAL A 76 12.24 -7.26 12.84
C VAL A 76 12.85 -5.92 12.44
N PHE A 77 12.07 -4.83 12.47
CA PHE A 77 12.49 -3.55 11.92
C PHE A 77 12.76 -2.46 12.98
N GLY A 78 12.36 -2.70 14.23
CA GLY A 78 12.33 -1.70 15.29
C GLY A 78 11.10 -0.79 15.21
N ALA A 79 10.70 -0.24 16.37
CA ALA A 79 9.48 0.57 16.51
C ALA A 79 9.51 1.91 15.75
N ASN A 80 10.71 2.39 15.39
CA ASN A 80 10.96 3.64 14.67
C ASN A 80 11.64 3.39 13.31
N SER A 81 11.26 2.31 12.63
CA SER A 81 11.83 1.98 11.33
C SER A 81 11.42 2.97 10.23
N VAL A 82 12.11 2.91 9.08
CA VAL A 82 11.75 3.67 7.86
C VAL A 82 10.41 3.27 7.26
N LEU A 83 9.75 2.23 7.76
CA LEU A 83 8.41 1.83 7.30
C LEU A 83 7.29 2.58 8.02
N ARG A 84 7.63 3.40 9.03
CA ARG A 84 6.69 4.20 9.81
C ARG A 84 6.67 5.65 9.32
N LEU A 85 5.47 6.20 9.21
CA LEU A 85 5.25 7.64 9.07
C LEU A 85 4.99 8.26 10.46
N PRO A 86 5.45 9.49 10.75
CA PRO A 86 5.36 10.06 12.10
C PRO A 86 3.93 10.36 12.57
N ASP A 87 3.06 10.81 11.66
CA ASP A 87 1.75 11.40 11.97
C ASP A 87 0.55 10.53 11.57
N ARG A 88 0.78 9.43 10.84
CA ARG A 88 -0.28 8.60 10.26
C ARG A 88 0.14 7.14 10.12
N LEU A 89 -0.86 6.27 10.03
CA LEU A 89 -0.64 4.86 9.74
C LEU A 89 -0.37 4.66 8.24
N ALA A 90 0.55 3.75 7.94
CA ALA A 90 0.81 3.30 6.58
C ALA A 90 0.88 1.77 6.55
N ALA A 91 0.14 1.19 5.61
CA ALA A 91 0.23 -0.22 5.27
C ALA A 91 1.45 -0.40 4.35
N VAL A 92 2.46 -1.18 4.77
CA VAL A 92 3.73 -1.25 4.01
C VAL A 92 4.28 -2.67 3.97
N LYS A 93 4.70 -3.10 2.78
CA LYS A 93 5.40 -4.36 2.56
C LYS A 93 6.73 -4.16 1.85
N THR A 94 7.76 -4.79 2.39
CA THR A 94 9.09 -4.88 1.77
C THR A 94 9.25 -6.17 0.95
N GLY A 95 10.12 -6.14 -0.06
CA GLY A 95 10.54 -7.29 -0.85
C GLY A 95 12.05 -7.25 -1.11
N THR A 96 12.69 -8.42 -1.15
CA THR A 96 14.11 -8.57 -1.47
C THR A 96 14.27 -9.87 -2.24
N THR A 97 14.78 -9.80 -3.47
CA THR A 97 15.05 -11.01 -4.26
C THR A 97 16.35 -11.67 -3.80
N ASN A 98 16.55 -12.93 -4.22
CA ASN A 98 17.77 -13.67 -3.93
C ASN A 98 19.01 -12.88 -4.38
N ASP A 99 20.12 -13.06 -3.64
CA ASP A 99 21.39 -12.36 -3.87
C ASP A 99 21.28 -10.82 -3.85
N PHE A 100 20.23 -10.24 -3.24
CA PHE A 100 20.05 -8.79 -3.15
C PHE A 100 20.03 -8.08 -4.51
N ARG A 101 19.42 -8.69 -5.53
CA ARG A 101 19.35 -8.09 -6.88
C ARG A 101 18.30 -6.99 -6.99
N ASP A 102 17.18 -7.18 -6.31
CA ASP A 102 16.05 -6.26 -6.30
C ASP A 102 15.59 -6.00 -4.87
N ASN A 103 15.37 -4.72 -4.59
CA ASN A 103 14.81 -4.23 -3.35
C ASN A 103 13.51 -3.51 -3.65
N LEU A 104 12.44 -3.90 -2.98
CA LEU A 104 11.11 -3.33 -3.16
C LEU A 104 10.58 -2.82 -1.82
N THR A 105 9.92 -1.67 -1.85
CA THR A 105 9.01 -1.24 -0.79
C THR A 105 7.76 -0.70 -1.45
N VAL A 106 6.62 -1.33 -1.16
CA VAL A 106 5.31 -0.84 -1.62
C VAL A 106 4.48 -0.56 -0.38
N GLY A 107 3.98 0.65 -0.28
CA GLY A 107 3.18 1.06 0.87
C GLY A 107 2.19 2.14 0.52
N TYR A 108 1.16 2.24 1.34
CA TYR A 108 0.05 3.15 1.12
C TYR A 108 -0.56 3.69 2.42
N THR A 109 -1.16 4.86 2.28
CA THR A 109 -2.19 5.42 3.18
C THR A 109 -3.54 5.34 2.45
N PRO A 110 -4.68 5.69 3.09
CA PRO A 110 -5.96 5.75 2.38
C PRO A 110 -5.99 6.71 1.17
N GLN A 111 -5.01 7.61 1.05
CA GLN A 111 -4.99 8.67 0.02
C GLN A 111 -3.99 8.39 -1.10
N LEU A 112 -2.95 7.60 -0.84
CA LEU A 112 -1.81 7.46 -1.74
C LEU A 112 -1.14 6.10 -1.59
N VAL A 113 -0.87 5.46 -2.72
CA VAL A 113 0.00 4.29 -2.83
C VAL A 113 1.29 4.66 -3.51
N THR A 114 2.41 4.11 -3.04
CA THR A 114 3.74 4.32 -3.62
C THR A 114 4.49 3.00 -3.65
N GLY A 115 4.98 2.64 -4.84
CA GLY A 115 5.93 1.54 -5.04
C GLY A 115 7.32 2.09 -5.36
N VAL A 116 8.33 1.60 -4.66
CA VAL A 116 9.74 1.91 -4.90
C VAL A 116 10.49 0.63 -5.20
N TRP A 117 11.24 0.63 -6.30
CA TRP A 117 12.21 -0.40 -6.64
C TRP A 117 13.62 0.20 -6.67
N VAL A 118 14.58 -0.54 -6.15
CA VAL A 118 16.02 -0.25 -6.24
C VAL A 118 16.73 -1.52 -6.68
N GLY A 119 17.57 -1.42 -7.70
CA GLY A 119 18.38 -2.51 -8.23
C GLY A 119 19.33 -2.01 -9.31
N ASN A 120 20.29 -2.84 -9.69
CA ASN A 120 21.17 -2.53 -10.81
C ASN A 120 20.46 -2.88 -12.12
N ALA A 121 20.49 -1.96 -13.09
CA ALA A 121 19.80 -2.15 -14.38
C ALA A 121 20.32 -3.34 -15.20
N ASP A 122 21.56 -3.78 -14.93
CA ASP A 122 22.19 -4.95 -15.53
C ASP A 122 21.95 -6.25 -14.72
N ASN A 123 21.08 -6.20 -13.71
CA ASN A 123 20.76 -7.29 -12.79
C ASN A 123 21.94 -7.82 -11.96
N SER A 124 23.05 -7.07 -11.87
CA SER A 124 24.15 -7.43 -10.96
C SER A 124 23.69 -7.35 -9.49
N PRO A 125 24.16 -8.27 -8.61
CA PRO A 125 23.86 -8.23 -7.18
C PRO A 125 24.29 -6.91 -6.55
N MET A 126 23.47 -6.38 -5.63
CA MET A 126 23.92 -5.34 -4.72
C MET A 126 24.54 -5.97 -3.45
N VAL A 127 25.27 -5.19 -2.66
CA VAL A 127 25.99 -5.70 -1.49
C VAL A 127 25.16 -5.47 -0.21
N ASN A 128 24.66 -6.56 0.38
CA ASN A 128 24.01 -6.58 1.70
C ASN A 128 22.88 -5.53 1.89
N ILE A 129 22.10 -5.26 0.84
CA ILE A 129 21.04 -4.25 0.86
C ILE A 129 19.69 -4.91 0.59
N SER A 130 18.76 -4.77 1.53
CA SER A 130 17.41 -5.33 1.47
C SER A 130 16.37 -4.27 1.14
N GLY A 131 15.11 -4.69 0.99
CA GLY A 131 13.97 -3.83 0.70
C GLY A 131 13.84 -2.68 1.71
N VAL A 132 14.06 -2.96 3.00
CA VAL A 132 14.00 -1.95 4.07
C VAL A 132 15.20 -1.01 4.08
N ALA A 133 16.37 -1.45 3.62
CA ALA A 133 17.59 -0.64 3.62
C ALA A 133 17.78 0.17 2.31
N GLY A 134 17.31 -0.36 1.18
CA GLY A 134 17.44 0.27 -0.14
C GLY A 134 16.21 1.07 -0.57
N ALA A 135 15.06 0.39 -0.74
CA ALA A 135 13.84 1.03 -1.22
C ALA A 135 13.07 1.77 -0.10
N GLY A 136 13.14 1.26 1.13
CA GLY A 136 12.43 1.78 2.30
C GLY A 136 12.69 3.26 2.61
N PRO A 137 13.95 3.73 2.64
CA PRO A 137 14.25 5.14 2.93
C PRO A 137 13.71 6.10 1.86
N ILE A 138 13.78 5.70 0.58
CA ILE A 138 13.24 6.49 -0.54
C ILE A 138 11.71 6.58 -0.42
N TRP A 139 11.06 5.44 -0.14
CA TRP A 139 9.61 5.39 0.09
C TRP A 139 9.22 6.30 1.27
N ASN A 140 9.94 6.24 2.38
CA ASN A 140 9.65 7.05 3.57
C ASN A 140 9.77 8.55 3.29
N GLN A 141 10.87 8.96 2.65
CA GLN A 141 11.11 10.36 2.34
C GLN A 141 10.04 10.91 1.38
N PHE A 142 9.70 10.14 0.33
CA PHE A 142 8.65 10.52 -0.61
C PHE A 142 7.29 10.65 0.08
N MET A 143 6.88 9.66 0.87
CA MET A 143 5.58 9.67 1.53
C MET A 143 5.45 10.81 2.55
N ASN A 144 6.51 11.11 3.31
CA ASN A 144 6.52 12.27 4.21
C ASN A 144 6.37 13.59 3.44
N ALA A 145 7.06 13.73 2.30
CA ALA A 145 6.96 14.93 1.47
C ALA A 145 5.58 15.05 0.80
N ALA A 146 5.05 13.95 0.28
CA ALA A 146 3.74 13.90 -0.39
C ALA A 146 2.57 14.15 0.57
N HIS A 147 2.74 13.85 1.85
CA HIS A 147 1.73 14.10 2.88
C HIS A 147 1.91 15.43 3.63
N ALA A 148 2.89 16.25 3.27
CA ALA A 148 3.11 17.53 3.92
C ALA A 148 1.91 18.47 3.71
N GLY A 149 1.17 18.76 4.78
CA GLY A 149 -0.04 19.61 4.74
C GLY A 149 -1.33 18.87 4.35
N GLU A 150 -1.25 17.57 4.05
CA GLU A 150 -2.42 16.74 3.74
C GLU A 150 -3.12 16.26 5.02
N PRO A 151 -4.47 16.13 5.02
CA PRO A 151 -5.20 15.62 6.17
C PRO A 151 -4.74 14.19 6.52
N VAL A 152 -4.76 13.85 7.81
CA VAL A 152 -4.48 12.51 8.30
C VAL A 152 -5.75 11.67 8.22
N LEU A 153 -5.77 10.66 7.35
CA LEU A 153 -6.87 9.70 7.24
C LEU A 153 -6.49 8.35 7.87
N SER A 154 -7.50 7.60 8.31
CA SER A 154 -7.34 6.28 8.90
C SER A 154 -8.03 5.20 8.06
N PHE A 155 -7.49 3.99 8.10
CA PHE A 155 -8.17 2.82 7.55
C PHE A 155 -9.45 2.57 8.35
N THR A 156 -10.60 2.61 7.69
CA THR A 156 -11.91 2.48 8.36
C THR A 156 -12.43 1.06 8.17
N PRO A 157 -12.80 0.34 9.26
CA PRO A 157 -13.38 -0.99 9.15
C PRO A 157 -14.69 -0.95 8.35
N PRO A 158 -14.85 -1.79 7.30
CA PRO A 158 -16.10 -1.89 6.57
C PRO A 158 -17.14 -2.69 7.37
N ALA A 159 -18.39 -2.62 6.93
CA ALA A 159 -19.46 -3.42 7.51
C ALA A 159 -19.12 -4.93 7.50
N GLY A 160 -19.39 -5.61 8.61
CA GLY A 160 -19.11 -7.04 8.76
C GLY A 160 -17.73 -7.38 9.33
N VAL A 161 -16.82 -6.41 9.44
CA VAL A 161 -15.58 -6.57 10.22
C VAL A 161 -15.83 -6.12 11.66
N ARG A 162 -15.41 -6.94 12.62
CA ARG A 162 -15.48 -6.62 14.05
C ARG A 162 -14.21 -7.10 14.75
N GLN A 163 -13.75 -6.35 15.73
CA GLN A 163 -12.75 -6.84 16.66
C GLN A 163 -13.38 -7.90 17.58
N VAL A 164 -12.63 -8.96 17.83
CA VAL A 164 -12.99 -10.01 18.77
C VAL A 164 -11.78 -10.29 19.64
N GLU A 165 -12.02 -10.55 20.92
CA GLU A 165 -10.98 -11.08 21.78
C GLU A 165 -10.62 -12.50 21.30
N VAL A 166 -9.32 -12.78 21.19
CA VAL A 166 -8.77 -14.09 20.86
C VAL A 166 -7.76 -14.52 21.91
N CYS A 167 -7.56 -15.83 22.02
CA CYS A 167 -6.50 -16.38 22.83
C CYS A 167 -5.14 -16.01 22.23
N ALA A 168 -4.24 -15.47 23.04
CA ALA A 168 -2.94 -14.99 22.57
C ALA A 168 -2.10 -16.13 21.95
N ASP A 169 -2.17 -17.33 22.53
CA ASP A 169 -1.38 -18.49 22.12
C ASP A 169 -1.91 -19.18 20.85
N THR A 170 -3.23 -19.32 20.74
CA THR A 170 -3.86 -20.13 19.68
C THR A 170 -4.48 -19.30 18.56
N GLY A 171 -4.77 -18.02 18.80
CA GLY A 171 -5.52 -17.17 17.88
C GLY A 171 -7.00 -17.56 17.72
N THR A 172 -7.50 -18.51 18.51
CA THR A 172 -8.92 -18.92 18.50
C THR A 172 -9.75 -18.09 19.48
N LEU A 173 -11.08 -18.27 19.47
CA LEU A 173 -11.92 -17.70 20.52
C LEU A 173 -11.44 -18.16 21.92
N PRO A 174 -11.44 -17.28 22.93
CA PRO A 174 -10.98 -17.61 24.27
C PRO A 174 -11.83 -18.71 24.88
N SER A 175 -11.16 -19.63 25.58
CA SER A 175 -11.80 -20.59 26.48
C SER A 175 -11.25 -20.41 27.88
N ASP A 176 -11.79 -21.13 28.86
CA ASP A 176 -11.28 -21.13 30.24
C ASP A 176 -9.80 -21.55 30.34
N ALA A 177 -9.30 -22.26 29.33
CA ALA A 177 -7.91 -22.67 29.22
C ALA A 177 -6.98 -21.59 28.66
N CYS A 178 -7.49 -20.40 28.35
CA CYS A 178 -6.69 -19.30 27.79
C CYS A 178 -6.42 -18.20 28.83
N PRO A 179 -5.22 -18.19 29.46
CA PRO A 179 -4.88 -17.22 30.49
C PRO A 179 -4.56 -15.84 29.91
N GLU A 180 -4.01 -15.76 28.71
CA GLU A 180 -3.65 -14.51 28.04
C GLU A 180 -4.50 -14.27 26.80
N ARG A 181 -5.11 -13.08 26.73
CA ARG A 181 -6.05 -12.71 25.68
C ARG A 181 -5.62 -11.40 25.03
N ARG A 182 -5.92 -11.25 23.75
CA ARG A 182 -5.64 -10.03 22.98
C ARG A 182 -6.76 -9.74 21.99
N THR A 183 -6.86 -8.49 21.57
CA THR A 183 -7.84 -7.98 20.59
C THR A 183 -7.15 -7.50 19.34
#